data_AF-A0A183PLR3-F1
#
_entry.id   AF-A0A183PLR3-F1
#
_cell.length_a   1.000
_cell.length_b   1.000
_cell.length_c   1.000
_cell.angle_alpha   90.00
_cell.angle_beta   90.00
_cell.angle_gamma   90.00
#
_symmetry.space_group_name_H-M   'P 1'
#
loop_
_entity.id
_entity.type
_entity.pdbx_description
1 polymer ?
#
loop_
_entity_poly.entity_id
_entity_poly.type
_entity_poly.pdbx_seq_one_letter_code
_entity_poly.pdbx_strand_id
1 'polypeptide(L)'
;MQGLFDEANEATTDSSANENNTSNKQKVLGHLWDYFNGCDDLKNHRIRFVGDPDARIKEDYLRMLRYFRFHGRLSTEDTYDRHDEDVLKTIASNANGLSIISGERCFSELKKILLYPSTPFLLRRMADAGLFVHLGLPESPNFKELDKIWNRGILSSAPNPITCLAAIMTSPVEVENLDKRLRLSNLDLTILLYILHKRDYYFNLSIENDKNEMKFYQKEYLLSFEPNKIKPAITELLKYLGKDKSFIDGWLSWQPPRFPVSGTLIIDQWGIHNKLIRPVLFKLREQWCESDYKLSSGELLTESNKQFILDHLNNHSVDCIPERFIIQAKKSRR
;
A
#
# COMPACT_ATOMS: atom_id res chain seq x y z
N MET A 1 23.81 34.86 33.18
CA MET A 1 22.63 34.57 34.04
C MET A 1 22.44 33.06 34.07
N GLN A 2 23.12 32.44 35.03
CA GLN A 2 23.32 31.00 35.15
C GLN A 2 22.34 30.38 36.16
N GLY A 3 21.18 31.02 36.37
CA GLY A 3 20.22 30.70 37.43
C GLY A 3 18.76 30.61 36.96
N LEU A 4 18.52 30.32 35.67
CA LEU A 4 17.17 30.09 35.12
C LEU A 4 16.98 28.67 34.57
N PHE A 5 18.02 27.82 34.62
CA PHE A 5 17.98 26.46 34.08
C PHE A 5 17.93 25.36 35.16
N ASP A 6 18.14 25.71 36.44
CA ASP A 6 18.08 24.73 37.53
C ASP A 6 16.63 24.50 38.02
N GLU A 7 15.76 25.52 37.97
CA GLU A 7 14.35 25.39 38.43
C GLU A 7 13.46 24.53 37.50
N ALA A 8 13.87 24.26 36.26
CA ALA A 8 13.09 23.42 35.34
C ALA A 8 13.37 21.91 35.49
N ASN A 9 14.44 21.51 36.19
CA ASN A 9 14.83 20.11 36.37
C ASN A 9 14.43 19.52 37.75
N GLU A 10 14.00 20.33 38.72
CA GLU A 10 13.57 19.83 40.04
C GLU A 10 12.04 19.60 40.15
N ALA A 11 11.24 20.04 39.17
CA ALA A 11 9.78 19.91 39.24
C ALA A 11 9.20 18.56 38.74
N THR A 12 10.02 17.52 38.55
CA THR A 12 9.54 16.18 38.19
C THR A 12 10.24 15.06 38.97
N THR A 13 10.25 15.18 40.29
CA THR A 13 10.52 14.06 41.19
C THR A 13 9.69 14.23 42.45
N ASP A 14 8.43 13.79 42.39
CA ASP A 14 7.77 13.09 43.51
C ASP A 14 6.43 12.51 43.07
N SER A 15 6.38 11.18 42.87
CA SER A 15 5.52 10.24 43.60
C SER A 15 5.33 8.94 42.80
N SER A 16 5.93 7.87 43.35
CA SER A 16 5.53 6.46 43.29
C SER A 16 5.40 5.74 41.93
N ALA A 17 6.46 4.98 41.63
CA ALA A 17 6.46 3.56 41.21
C ALA A 17 5.64 3.14 39.98
N ASN A 18 6.34 2.92 38.86
CA ASN A 18 6.52 1.57 38.31
C ASN A 18 7.71 1.57 37.34
N GLU A 19 8.89 1.22 37.85
CA GLU A 19 10.05 0.89 37.02
C GLU A 19 9.77 -0.42 36.28
N ASN A 20 9.87 -0.42 34.95
CA ASN A 20 10.63 -1.40 34.19
C ASN A 20 10.54 -1.12 32.67
N ASN A 21 11.71 -1.07 32.03
CA ASN A 21 11.97 -0.87 30.60
C ASN A 21 11.83 0.56 30.04
N THR A 22 12.82 1.40 30.30
CA THR A 22 13.24 2.39 29.31
C THR A 22 14.71 2.20 28.94
N SER A 23 14.91 2.06 27.63
CA SER A 23 16.18 1.94 26.94
C SER A 23 17.18 3.00 27.37
N ASN A 24 18.43 2.56 27.50
CA ASN A 24 19.61 3.33 27.90
C ASN A 24 19.85 4.51 26.92
N LYS A 25 19.13 5.63 27.10
CA LYS A 25 19.39 6.90 26.39
C LYS A 25 20.58 7.56 27.06
N GLN A 26 21.76 7.35 26.48
CA GLN A 26 22.99 8.03 26.89
C GLN A 26 22.76 9.55 26.85
N LYS A 27 22.84 10.21 28.01
CA LYS A 27 22.69 11.67 28.13
C LYS A 27 23.92 12.32 27.51
N VAL A 28 23.81 12.79 26.27
CA VAL A 28 24.87 13.55 25.60
C VAL A 28 24.80 14.98 26.10
N LEU A 29 25.89 15.48 26.68
CA LEU A 29 26.06 16.89 27.02
C LEU A 29 26.54 17.64 25.77
N GLY A 30 25.88 18.74 25.42
CA GLY A 30 26.24 19.57 24.28
C GLY A 30 25.52 20.92 24.27
N HIS A 31 26.09 21.89 23.56
CA HIS A 31 25.48 23.20 23.33
C HIS A 31 24.64 23.17 22.05
N LEU A 32 23.37 23.59 22.14
CA LEU A 32 22.48 23.77 20.99
C LEU A 32 22.43 25.25 20.61
N TRP A 33 22.85 25.58 19.39
CA TRP A 33 22.76 26.92 18.83
C TRP A 33 21.54 26.99 17.92
N ASP A 34 20.51 27.75 18.33
CA ASP A 34 19.27 27.90 17.59
C ASP A 34 19.13 29.33 17.04
N TYR A 35 19.41 29.49 15.75
CA TYR A 35 19.40 30.79 15.07
C TYR A 35 18.03 31.18 14.51
N PHE A 36 17.08 30.25 14.44
CA PHE A 36 15.80 30.44 13.73
C PHE A 36 14.58 30.01 14.54
N ASN A 37 14.75 29.88 15.86
CA ASN A 37 13.72 29.48 16.80
C ASN A 37 13.11 28.08 16.51
N GLY A 38 13.95 27.14 16.08
CA GLY A 38 13.56 25.77 15.81
C GLY A 38 13.16 24.99 17.06
N CYS A 39 13.70 25.34 18.24
CA CYS A 39 13.33 24.72 19.51
C CYS A 39 11.87 25.00 19.86
N ASP A 40 11.43 26.25 19.72
CA ASP A 40 10.04 26.60 19.99
C ASP A 40 9.11 25.98 18.95
N ASP A 41 9.52 25.94 17.68
CA ASP A 41 8.70 25.27 16.66
C ASP A 41 8.54 23.78 16.91
N LEU A 42 9.61 23.12 17.33
CA LEU A 42 9.54 21.71 17.70
C LEU A 42 8.64 21.49 18.92
N LYS A 43 8.77 22.33 19.96
CA LYS A 43 7.90 22.29 21.15
C LYS A 43 6.42 22.52 20.83
N ASN A 44 6.14 23.32 19.80
CA ASN A 44 4.78 23.68 19.39
C ASN A 44 4.27 22.89 18.18
N HIS A 45 4.98 21.84 17.74
CA HIS A 45 4.62 21.01 16.59
C HIS A 45 4.40 21.79 15.28
N ARG A 46 5.15 22.89 15.09
CA ARG A 46 5.03 23.77 13.91
C ARG A 46 6.08 23.48 12.87
N ILE A 47 5.69 23.56 11.60
CA ILE A 47 6.61 23.54 10.46
C ILE A 47 6.65 24.92 9.83
N ARG A 48 7.83 25.55 9.84
CA ARG A 48 8.08 26.83 9.18
C ARG A 48 9.30 26.75 8.28
N PHE A 49 9.27 27.52 7.20
CA PHE A 49 10.45 27.71 6.35
C PHE A 49 11.40 28.71 7.00
N VAL A 50 12.71 28.51 6.79
CA VAL A 50 13.71 29.51 7.15
C VAL A 50 13.73 30.58 6.07
N GLY A 51 13.40 31.82 6.44
CA GLY A 51 13.27 32.94 5.50
C GLY A 51 11.96 32.88 4.71
N ASP A 52 11.97 33.39 3.49
CA ASP A 52 10.80 33.47 2.62
C ASP A 52 10.39 32.09 2.04
N PRO A 53 9.19 31.56 2.36
CA PRO A 53 8.73 30.27 1.86
C PRO A 53 8.75 30.14 0.33
N ASP A 54 8.42 31.21 -0.40
CA ASP A 54 8.34 31.19 -1.87
C ASP A 54 9.74 30.99 -2.49
N ALA A 55 10.73 31.79 -2.07
CA ALA A 55 12.13 31.61 -2.45
C ALA A 55 12.62 30.19 -2.12
N ARG A 56 12.31 29.67 -0.93
CA ARG A 56 12.71 28.30 -0.57
C ARG A 56 12.03 27.27 -1.47
N ILE A 57 10.75 27.39 -1.79
CA ILE A 57 10.07 26.41 -2.66
C ILE A 57 10.66 26.44 -4.07
N LYS A 58 10.98 27.63 -4.61
CA LYS A 58 11.56 27.78 -5.95
C LYS A 58 12.98 27.22 -6.09
N GLU A 59 13.76 27.17 -5.01
CA GLU A 59 15.06 26.48 -4.99
C GLU A 59 14.93 24.95 -5.19
N ASP A 60 13.90 24.32 -4.61
CA ASP A 60 13.58 22.90 -4.79
C ASP A 60 12.09 22.65 -4.51
N TYR A 61 11.30 22.49 -5.56
CA TYR A 61 9.86 22.28 -5.46
C TYR A 61 9.48 21.01 -4.67
N LEU A 62 10.40 20.04 -4.49
CA LEU A 62 10.18 18.90 -3.61
C LEU A 62 9.93 19.32 -2.15
N ARG A 63 10.33 20.54 -1.76
CA ARG A 63 10.06 21.08 -0.41
C ARG A 63 8.58 21.19 -0.08
N MET A 64 7.70 21.31 -1.08
CA MET A 64 6.25 21.23 -0.86
C MET A 64 5.84 19.87 -0.27
N LEU A 65 6.31 18.76 -0.85
CA LEU A 65 6.03 17.42 -0.29
C LEU A 65 6.76 17.21 1.05
N ARG A 66 7.96 17.76 1.21
CA ARG A 66 8.69 17.67 2.49
C ARG A 66 7.95 18.42 3.60
N TYR A 67 7.31 19.55 3.31
CA TYR A 67 6.45 20.26 4.26
C TYR A 67 5.36 19.32 4.80
N PHE A 68 4.56 18.70 3.93
CA PHE A 68 3.52 17.73 4.36
C PHE A 68 4.10 16.53 5.09
N ARG A 69 5.25 15.99 4.63
CA ARG A 69 5.91 14.89 5.33
C ARG A 69 6.34 15.27 6.75
N PHE A 70 6.95 16.43 6.92
CA PHE A 70 7.42 16.85 8.24
C PHE A 70 6.27 17.26 9.14
N HIS A 71 5.22 17.85 8.59
CA HIS A 71 3.98 18.13 9.32
C HIS A 71 3.36 16.82 9.83
N GLY A 72 3.22 15.81 8.97
CA GLY A 72 2.75 14.49 9.39
C GLY A 72 3.63 13.80 10.44
N ARG A 73 4.93 14.06 10.43
CA ARG A 73 5.88 13.52 11.41
C ARG A 73 5.77 14.20 12.78
N LEU A 74 5.56 15.51 12.81
CA LEU A 74 5.59 16.30 14.05
C LEU A 74 4.20 16.48 14.66
N SER A 75 3.14 16.49 13.86
CA SER A 75 1.79 16.75 14.32
C SER A 75 1.31 15.70 15.33
N THR A 76 0.56 16.17 16.30
CA THR A 76 -0.23 15.39 17.26
C THR A 76 -1.70 15.46 16.87
N GLU A 77 -2.55 14.64 17.50
CA GLU A 77 -3.96 14.51 17.15
C GLU A 77 -4.71 15.87 17.14
N ASP A 78 -4.39 16.75 18.08
CA ASP A 78 -4.93 18.10 18.20
C ASP A 78 -4.40 19.09 17.12
N THR A 79 -3.34 18.72 16.41
CA THR A 79 -2.70 19.56 15.38
C THR A 79 -2.66 18.92 14.00
N TYR A 80 -3.33 17.79 13.76
CA TYR A 80 -3.29 17.08 12.48
C TYR A 80 -3.69 17.93 11.27
N ASP A 81 -4.59 18.91 11.46
CA ASP A 81 -5.03 19.82 10.40
C ASP A 81 -4.60 21.29 10.65
N ARG A 82 -3.71 21.51 11.63
CA ARG A 82 -3.22 22.87 11.93
C ARG A 82 -2.05 23.21 11.02
N HIS A 83 -2.34 23.94 9.95
CA HIS A 83 -1.36 24.45 9.00
C HIS A 83 -1.23 25.98 9.07
N ASP A 84 -0.11 26.48 8.55
CA ASP A 84 0.05 27.90 8.25
C ASP A 84 -0.60 28.17 6.88
N GLU A 85 -1.71 28.90 6.88
CA GLU A 85 -2.51 29.16 5.68
C GLU A 85 -1.75 29.98 4.63
N ASP A 86 -0.81 30.84 5.03
CA ASP A 86 0.01 31.58 4.06
C ASP A 86 1.03 30.67 3.40
N VAL A 87 1.62 29.73 4.16
CA VAL A 87 2.47 28.67 3.57
C VAL A 87 1.66 27.79 2.60
N LEU A 88 0.42 27.42 2.94
CA LEU A 88 -0.43 26.65 2.02
C LEU A 88 -0.74 27.42 0.73
N LYS A 89 -1.01 28.72 0.80
CA LYS A 89 -1.17 29.58 -0.40
C LYS A 89 0.10 29.65 -1.23
N THR A 90 1.28 29.76 -0.60
CA THR A 90 2.56 29.75 -1.31
C THR A 90 2.79 28.41 -2.02
N ILE A 91 2.48 27.30 -1.35
CA ILE A 91 2.53 25.95 -1.94
C ILE A 91 1.60 25.88 -3.15
N ALA A 92 0.33 26.30 -3.00
CA ALA A 92 -0.64 26.28 -4.09
C ALA A 92 -0.18 27.10 -5.30
N SER A 93 0.40 28.29 -5.06
CA SER A 93 0.92 29.16 -6.12
C SER A 93 2.13 28.58 -6.87
N ASN A 94 2.83 27.62 -6.27
CA ASN A 94 4.02 26.97 -6.83
C ASN A 94 3.79 25.49 -7.21
N ALA A 95 2.56 24.99 -7.11
CA ALA A 95 2.21 23.57 -7.30
C ALA A 95 2.71 23.00 -8.64
N ASN A 96 2.62 23.80 -9.70
CA ASN A 96 3.08 23.46 -11.04
C ASN A 96 4.55 23.03 -11.11
N GLY A 97 5.39 23.59 -10.23
CA GLY A 97 6.81 23.26 -10.10
C GLY A 97 7.07 21.80 -9.69
N LEU A 98 6.09 21.09 -9.10
CA LEU A 98 6.24 19.64 -8.91
C LEU A 98 6.39 18.87 -10.23
N SER A 99 5.86 19.39 -11.34
CA SER A 99 5.88 18.71 -12.64
C SER A 99 7.30 18.49 -13.18
N ILE A 100 8.25 19.36 -12.78
CA ILE A 100 9.66 19.24 -13.19
C ILE A 100 10.49 18.35 -12.25
N ILE A 101 9.93 17.93 -11.11
CA ILE A 101 10.60 17.03 -10.16
C ILE A 101 10.42 15.57 -10.61
N SER A 102 11.52 14.81 -10.61
CA SER A 102 11.52 13.39 -10.94
C SER A 102 10.47 12.61 -10.16
N GLY A 103 9.74 11.72 -10.83
CA GLY A 103 8.68 10.90 -10.23
C GLY A 103 9.15 10.07 -9.04
N GLU A 104 10.37 9.54 -9.09
CA GLU A 104 10.96 8.72 -8.04
C GLU A 104 11.15 9.52 -6.73
N ARG A 105 11.62 10.78 -6.83
CA ARG A 105 11.76 11.68 -5.68
C ARG A 105 10.40 12.04 -5.09
N CYS A 106 9.43 12.39 -5.93
CA CYS A 106 8.06 12.66 -5.51
C CYS A 106 7.45 11.45 -4.79
N PHE A 107 7.59 10.26 -5.37
CA PHE A 107 7.04 9.02 -4.83
C PHE A 107 7.70 8.63 -3.51
N SER A 108 9.01 8.83 -3.36
CA SER A 108 9.73 8.61 -2.09
C SER A 108 9.19 9.48 -0.95
N GLU A 109 8.83 10.74 -1.22
CA GLU A 109 8.19 11.60 -0.22
C GLU A 109 6.75 11.19 0.05
N LEU A 110 5.96 10.92 -1.00
CA LEU A 110 4.56 10.49 -0.89
C LEU A 110 4.43 9.20 -0.06
N LYS A 111 5.28 8.20 -0.27
CA LYS A 111 5.28 6.96 0.52
C LYS A 111 5.42 7.19 2.02
N LYS A 112 6.15 8.23 2.43
CA LYS A 112 6.32 8.58 3.84
C LYS A 112 5.09 9.30 4.37
N ILE A 113 4.52 10.19 3.58
CA ILE A 113 3.27 10.91 3.91
C ILE A 113 2.15 9.91 4.18
N LEU A 114 2.02 8.87 3.35
CA LEU A 114 0.95 7.86 3.42
C LEU A 114 0.95 6.99 4.67
N LEU A 115 1.97 7.06 5.52
CA LEU A 115 2.12 6.21 6.71
C LEU A 115 1.98 6.99 8.03
N TYR A 116 1.49 8.23 8.00
CA TYR A 116 1.24 9.00 9.22
C TYR A 116 -0.22 8.87 9.69
N PRO A 117 -0.48 8.95 11.00
CA PRO A 117 -1.84 9.06 11.52
C PRO A 117 -2.66 10.19 10.89
N SER A 118 -2.01 11.33 10.59
CA SER A 118 -2.64 12.51 9.96
C SER A 118 -2.84 12.43 8.45
N THR A 119 -2.48 11.31 7.79
CA THR A 119 -2.58 11.17 6.32
C THR A 119 -3.93 11.61 5.74
N PRO A 120 -5.11 11.29 6.34
CA PRO A 120 -6.39 11.76 5.81
C PRO A 120 -6.49 13.29 5.71
N PHE A 121 -5.93 14.02 6.67
CA PHE A 121 -5.88 15.49 6.65
C PHE A 121 -4.84 15.99 5.65
N LEU A 122 -3.63 15.41 5.66
CA LEU A 122 -2.55 15.79 4.74
C LEU A 122 -2.96 15.65 3.28
N LEU A 123 -3.61 14.54 2.91
CA LEU A 123 -4.05 14.31 1.53
C LEU A 123 -5.13 15.30 1.08
N ARG A 124 -6.03 15.72 1.98
CA ARG A 124 -7.01 16.78 1.69
C ARG A 124 -6.32 18.11 1.44
N ARG A 125 -5.42 18.53 2.33
CA ARG A 125 -4.65 19.77 2.16
C ARG A 125 -3.75 19.76 0.92
N MET A 126 -3.19 18.61 0.55
CA MET A 126 -2.46 18.45 -0.71
C MET A 126 -3.36 18.56 -1.94
N ALA A 127 -4.60 18.04 -1.87
CA ALA A 127 -5.58 18.18 -2.94
C ALA A 127 -6.05 19.63 -3.07
N ASP A 128 -6.38 20.30 -1.96
CA ASP A 128 -6.80 21.71 -1.91
C ASP A 128 -5.70 22.65 -2.43
N ALA A 129 -4.43 22.33 -2.16
CA ALA A 129 -3.28 23.05 -2.69
C ALA A 129 -2.96 22.70 -4.16
N GLY A 130 -3.78 21.89 -4.85
CA GLY A 130 -3.63 21.57 -6.26
C GLY A 130 -2.46 20.62 -6.58
N LEU A 131 -1.89 19.91 -5.60
CA LEU A 131 -0.72 19.06 -5.84
C LEU A 131 -1.05 17.74 -6.55
N PHE A 132 -2.30 17.27 -6.45
CA PHE A 132 -2.71 15.95 -6.94
C PHE A 132 -2.49 15.77 -8.44
N VAL A 133 -2.87 16.76 -9.24
CA VAL A 133 -2.68 16.73 -10.70
C VAL A 133 -1.21 16.58 -11.09
N HIS A 134 -0.31 17.22 -10.34
CA HIS A 134 1.14 17.16 -10.58
C HIS A 134 1.80 15.88 -10.07
N LEU A 135 1.07 15.05 -9.33
CA LEU A 135 1.50 13.75 -8.82
C LEU A 135 0.85 12.57 -9.56
N GLY A 136 -0.06 12.83 -10.51
CA GLY A 136 -0.83 11.77 -11.18
C GLY A 136 -1.84 11.09 -10.24
N LEU A 137 -2.28 11.80 -9.20
CA LEU A 137 -3.32 11.38 -8.28
C LEU A 137 -4.71 11.70 -8.84
N PRO A 138 -5.78 11.02 -8.39
CA PRO A 138 -7.13 11.22 -8.91
C PRO A 138 -7.65 12.64 -8.65
N GLU A 139 -8.33 13.24 -9.63
CA GLU A 139 -8.96 14.56 -9.47
C GLU A 139 -10.11 14.55 -8.45
N SER A 140 -10.81 13.42 -8.34
CA SER A 140 -11.90 13.19 -7.39
C SER A 140 -11.55 12.03 -6.45
N PRO A 141 -10.68 12.24 -5.45
CA PRO A 141 -10.25 11.18 -4.55
C PRO A 141 -11.39 10.66 -3.67
N ASN A 142 -11.41 9.36 -3.43
CA ASN A 142 -12.39 8.73 -2.52
C ASN A 142 -11.97 8.88 -1.05
N PHE A 143 -12.10 10.09 -0.51
CA PHE A 143 -11.75 10.36 0.88
C PHE A 143 -12.64 9.64 1.91
N LYS A 144 -13.87 9.26 1.55
CA LYS A 144 -14.75 8.49 2.45
C LYS A 144 -14.17 7.10 2.74
N GLU A 145 -13.67 6.43 1.70
CA GLU A 145 -13.00 5.14 1.85
C GLU A 145 -11.67 5.29 2.60
N LEU A 146 -10.93 6.38 2.39
CA LEU A 146 -9.73 6.70 3.16
C LEU A 146 -10.02 6.82 4.67
N ASP A 147 -11.04 7.59 5.05
CA ASP A 147 -11.42 7.76 6.46
C ASP A 147 -11.83 6.40 7.07
N LYS A 148 -12.58 5.58 6.33
CA LYS A 148 -13.01 4.24 6.76
C LYS A 148 -11.83 3.32 7.05
N ILE A 149 -10.81 3.26 6.20
CA ILE A 149 -9.63 2.41 6.47
C ILE A 149 -8.78 2.96 7.62
N TRP A 150 -8.73 4.29 7.80
CA TRP A 150 -8.02 4.89 8.94
C TRP A 150 -8.72 4.60 10.26
N ASN A 151 -10.04 4.70 10.30
CA ASN A 151 -10.85 4.38 11.48
C ASN A 151 -10.79 2.89 11.87
N ARG A 152 -10.46 2.01 10.93
CA ARG A 152 -10.15 0.59 11.21
C ARG A 152 -8.76 0.36 11.80
N GLY A 153 -7.94 1.40 11.92
CA GLY A 153 -6.60 1.30 12.47
C GLY A 153 -5.59 0.68 11.50
N ILE A 154 -5.69 0.96 10.19
CA ILE A 154 -4.81 0.40 9.15
C ILE A 154 -3.32 0.44 9.53
N LEU A 155 -2.84 1.51 10.17
CA LEU A 155 -1.43 1.67 10.56
C LEU A 155 -0.94 0.62 11.55
N SER A 156 -1.82 0.07 12.39
CA SER A 156 -1.48 -1.00 13.34
C SER A 156 -1.05 -2.30 12.65
N SER A 157 -1.44 -2.47 11.38
CA SER A 157 -1.11 -3.64 10.55
C SER A 157 0.23 -3.50 9.81
N ALA A 158 0.96 -2.39 10.00
CA ALA A 158 2.16 -2.04 9.24
C ALA A 158 1.94 -2.18 7.71
N PRO A 159 1.04 -1.37 7.12
CA PRO A 159 0.67 -1.48 5.72
C PRO A 159 1.81 -1.05 4.81
N ASN A 160 1.82 -1.57 3.58
CA ASN A 160 2.55 -0.93 2.49
C ASN A 160 1.91 0.44 2.19
N PRO A 161 2.67 1.52 1.93
CA PRO A 161 2.10 2.82 1.54
C PRO A 161 1.07 2.77 0.41
N ILE A 162 1.26 1.85 -0.55
CA ILE A 162 0.35 1.65 -1.68
C ILE A 162 -1.03 1.17 -1.24
N THR A 163 -1.11 0.40 -0.16
CA THR A 163 -2.35 -0.06 0.45
C THR A 163 -3.21 1.12 0.91
N CYS A 164 -2.58 2.11 1.52
CA CYS A 164 -3.25 3.36 1.90
C CYS A 164 -3.63 4.19 0.67
N LEU A 165 -2.75 4.25 -0.33
CA LEU A 165 -3.02 4.98 -1.58
C LEU A 165 -4.21 4.43 -2.36
N ALA A 166 -4.42 3.11 -2.32
CA ALA A 166 -5.56 2.47 -2.96
C ALA A 166 -6.91 3.04 -2.52
N ALA A 167 -7.02 3.49 -1.27
CA ALA A 167 -8.27 4.00 -0.71
C ALA A 167 -8.79 5.25 -1.41
N ILE A 168 -7.91 6.11 -1.94
CA ILE A 168 -8.33 7.34 -2.64
C ILE A 168 -8.60 7.11 -4.13
N MET A 169 -8.28 5.94 -4.68
CA MET A 169 -8.45 5.62 -6.10
C MET A 169 -9.78 4.91 -6.38
N THR A 170 -10.31 5.11 -7.58
CA THR A 170 -11.60 4.58 -8.03
C THR A 170 -11.53 3.80 -9.33
N SER A 171 -10.51 4.02 -10.17
CA SER A 171 -10.41 3.34 -11.47
C SER A 171 -8.98 2.90 -11.84
N PRO A 172 -8.82 1.83 -12.64
CA PRO A 172 -7.51 1.42 -13.15
C PRO A 172 -6.81 2.51 -13.99
N VAL A 173 -7.57 3.39 -14.64
CA VAL A 173 -7.03 4.52 -15.42
C VAL A 173 -6.25 5.50 -14.53
N GLU A 174 -6.74 5.76 -13.32
CA GLU A 174 -6.02 6.60 -12.35
C GLU A 174 -4.69 5.95 -11.94
N VAL A 175 -4.65 4.62 -11.79
CA VAL A 175 -3.43 3.87 -11.49
C VAL A 175 -2.41 3.99 -12.64
N GLU A 176 -2.86 3.94 -13.89
CA GLU A 176 -1.98 4.16 -15.04
C GLU A 176 -1.39 5.57 -15.06
N ASN A 177 -2.20 6.59 -14.75
CA ASN A 177 -1.75 7.98 -14.69
C ASN A 177 -0.71 8.18 -13.58
N LEU A 178 -0.94 7.56 -12.42
CA LEU A 178 0.01 7.52 -11.32
C LEU A 178 1.34 6.86 -11.73
N ASP A 179 1.31 5.68 -12.38
CA ASP A 179 2.54 5.02 -12.83
C ASP A 179 3.31 5.83 -13.87
N LYS A 180 2.59 6.44 -14.82
CA LYS A 180 3.18 7.30 -15.84
C LYS A 180 3.96 8.44 -15.19
N ARG A 181 3.42 9.03 -14.10
CA ARG A 181 4.01 10.17 -13.40
C ARG A 181 5.08 9.80 -12.37
N LEU A 182 4.87 8.76 -11.57
CA LEU A 182 5.67 8.42 -10.39
C LEU A 182 6.55 7.18 -10.55
N ARG A 183 6.40 6.42 -11.65
CA ARG A 183 7.19 5.22 -11.97
C ARG A 183 7.15 4.17 -10.86
N LEU A 184 5.96 3.66 -10.57
CA LEU A 184 5.74 2.64 -9.54
C LEU A 184 6.48 1.33 -9.88
N SER A 185 6.85 0.58 -8.85
CA SER A 185 7.39 -0.77 -9.07
C SER A 185 6.28 -1.72 -9.56
N ASN A 186 6.66 -2.83 -10.19
CA ASN A 186 5.68 -3.84 -10.62
C ASN A 186 4.90 -4.43 -9.43
N LEU A 187 5.53 -4.52 -8.25
CA LEU A 187 4.89 -5.00 -7.04
C LEU A 187 3.86 -3.99 -6.53
N ASP A 188 4.23 -2.71 -6.47
CA ASP A 188 3.32 -1.62 -6.08
C ASP A 188 2.08 -1.59 -6.98
N LEU A 189 2.26 -1.66 -8.30
CA LEU A 189 1.14 -1.73 -9.23
C LEU A 189 0.26 -2.95 -8.99
N THR A 190 0.87 -4.10 -8.66
CA THR A 190 0.11 -5.33 -8.44
C THR A 190 -0.76 -5.19 -7.19
N ILE A 191 -0.19 -4.69 -6.09
CA ILE A 191 -0.92 -4.45 -4.85
C ILE A 191 -2.08 -3.47 -5.09
N LEU A 192 -1.78 -2.34 -5.74
CA LEU A 192 -2.74 -1.26 -5.97
C LEU A 192 -3.95 -1.72 -6.81
N LEU A 193 -3.68 -2.33 -7.96
CA LEU A 193 -4.73 -2.85 -8.84
C LEU A 193 -5.49 -3.99 -8.14
N TYR A 194 -4.79 -4.89 -7.47
CA TYR A 194 -5.43 -6.01 -6.78
C TYR A 194 -6.44 -5.54 -5.74
N ILE A 195 -6.03 -4.61 -4.86
CA ILE A 195 -6.94 -4.02 -3.86
C ILE A 195 -8.11 -3.33 -4.55
N LEU A 196 -7.85 -2.51 -5.57
CA LEU A 196 -8.90 -1.75 -6.26
C LEU A 196 -9.99 -2.65 -6.85
N HIS A 197 -9.63 -3.79 -7.46
CA HIS A 197 -10.59 -4.70 -8.07
C HIS A 197 -11.31 -5.60 -7.05
N LYS A 198 -10.69 -5.87 -5.89
CA LYS A 198 -11.12 -6.94 -4.97
C LYS A 198 -11.69 -6.44 -3.65
N ARG A 199 -11.40 -5.20 -3.24
CA ARG A 199 -11.79 -4.66 -1.93
C ARG A 199 -13.29 -4.74 -1.66
N ASP A 200 -14.14 -4.39 -2.64
CA ASP A 200 -15.59 -4.35 -2.43
C ASP A 200 -16.19 -5.75 -2.38
N TYR A 201 -15.72 -6.64 -3.27
CA TYR A 201 -16.13 -8.04 -3.30
C TYR A 201 -15.83 -8.75 -1.96
N TYR A 202 -14.58 -8.68 -1.50
CA TYR A 202 -14.18 -9.34 -0.25
C TYR A 202 -14.71 -8.65 1.01
N PHE A 203 -14.96 -7.34 0.95
CA PHE A 203 -15.62 -6.66 2.05
C PHE A 203 -17.03 -7.23 2.27
N ASN A 204 -17.81 -7.42 1.21
CA ASN A 204 -19.14 -8.03 1.31
C ASN A 204 -19.07 -9.49 1.76
N LEU A 205 -18.14 -10.28 1.22
CA LEU A 205 -17.92 -11.67 1.63
C LEU A 205 -17.61 -11.80 3.13
N SER A 206 -16.84 -10.87 3.69
CA SER A 206 -16.47 -10.89 5.12
C SER A 206 -17.65 -10.64 6.07
N ILE A 207 -18.70 -9.96 5.60
CA ILE A 207 -19.91 -9.69 6.38
C ILE A 207 -20.80 -10.93 6.48
N GLU A 208 -20.76 -11.81 5.47
CA GLU A 208 -21.57 -13.02 5.39
C GLU A 208 -21.09 -14.16 6.32
N ASN A 209 -20.03 -13.91 7.11
CA ASN A 209 -19.59 -14.73 8.25
C ASN A 209 -19.31 -16.21 7.89
N ASP A 210 -18.70 -16.44 6.72
CA ASP A 210 -18.35 -17.78 6.25
C ASP A 210 -17.11 -18.32 7.00
N LYS A 211 -17.25 -19.51 7.59
CA LYS A 211 -16.15 -20.28 8.20
C LYS A 211 -15.01 -20.58 7.21
N ASN A 212 -15.20 -20.33 5.91
CA ASN A 212 -14.23 -20.60 4.86
C ASN A 212 -13.52 -19.36 4.28
N GLU A 213 -13.57 -18.18 4.91
CA GLU A 213 -12.96 -16.96 4.34
C GLU A 213 -11.50 -17.17 3.89
N MET A 214 -10.68 -17.81 4.74
CA MET A 214 -9.28 -18.13 4.44
C MET A 214 -9.13 -18.99 3.16
N LYS A 215 -10.07 -19.92 2.90
CA LYS A 215 -10.02 -20.79 1.71
C LYS A 215 -10.14 -20.00 0.42
N PHE A 216 -10.87 -18.88 0.39
CA PHE A 216 -10.99 -18.05 -0.82
C PHE A 216 -9.64 -17.45 -1.21
N TYR A 217 -8.92 -16.85 -0.25
CA TYR A 217 -7.58 -16.30 -0.47
C TYR A 217 -6.57 -17.40 -0.86
N GLN A 218 -6.67 -18.59 -0.24
CA GLN A 218 -5.84 -19.74 -0.59
C GLN A 218 -6.12 -20.22 -2.03
N LYS A 219 -7.39 -20.37 -2.42
CA LYS A 219 -7.80 -20.73 -3.79
C LYS A 219 -7.27 -19.72 -4.80
N GLU A 220 -7.43 -18.42 -4.53
CA GLU A 220 -6.93 -17.37 -5.43
C GLU A 220 -5.41 -17.39 -5.59
N TYR A 221 -4.67 -17.63 -4.51
CA TYR A 221 -3.22 -17.82 -4.59
C TYR A 221 -2.83 -19.06 -5.42
N LEU A 222 -3.49 -20.20 -5.20
CA LEU A 222 -3.17 -21.45 -5.90
C LEU A 222 -3.49 -21.39 -7.39
N LEU A 223 -4.52 -20.63 -7.77
CA LEU A 223 -4.90 -20.39 -9.15
C LEU A 223 -3.99 -19.38 -9.88
N SER A 224 -3.17 -18.63 -9.15
CA SER A 224 -2.25 -17.67 -9.74
C SER A 224 -1.03 -18.32 -10.38
N PHE A 225 -0.65 -17.80 -11.56
CA PHE A 225 0.61 -18.14 -12.22
C PHE A 225 1.80 -17.28 -11.74
N GLU A 226 1.56 -16.29 -10.88
CA GLU A 226 2.59 -15.38 -10.35
C GLU A 226 2.55 -15.34 -8.80
N PRO A 227 2.83 -16.46 -8.12
CA PRO A 227 2.71 -16.58 -6.66
C PRO A 227 3.49 -15.50 -5.88
N ASN A 228 4.68 -15.14 -6.37
CA ASN A 228 5.54 -14.13 -5.74
C ASN A 228 4.95 -12.71 -5.75
N LYS A 229 4.03 -12.42 -6.67
CA LYS A 229 3.34 -11.12 -6.75
C LYS A 229 1.99 -11.16 -6.06
N ILE A 230 1.26 -12.26 -6.21
CA ILE A 230 -0.10 -12.38 -5.66
C ILE A 230 -0.11 -12.55 -4.13
N LYS A 231 0.90 -13.22 -3.54
CA LYS A 231 0.98 -13.39 -2.08
C LYS A 231 1.11 -12.05 -1.36
N PRO A 232 2.02 -11.13 -1.74
CA PRO A 232 2.03 -9.78 -1.17
C PRO A 232 0.73 -9.01 -1.41
N ALA A 233 0.14 -9.09 -2.62
CA ALA A 233 -1.08 -8.36 -2.96
C ALA A 233 -2.28 -8.78 -2.10
N ILE A 234 -2.48 -10.09 -1.92
CA ILE A 234 -3.50 -10.63 -0.99
C ILE A 234 -3.19 -10.17 0.44
N THR A 235 -1.92 -10.26 0.89
CA THR A 235 -1.54 -9.85 2.24
C THR A 235 -1.92 -8.40 2.52
N GLU A 236 -1.65 -7.50 1.58
CA GLU A 236 -2.02 -6.09 1.69
C GLU A 236 -3.54 -5.85 1.57
N LEU A 237 -4.26 -6.66 0.79
CA LEU A 237 -5.73 -6.65 0.81
C LEU A 237 -6.28 -7.06 2.19
N LEU A 238 -5.73 -8.09 2.83
CA LEU A 238 -6.16 -8.49 4.19
C LEU A 238 -5.97 -7.36 5.20
N LYS A 239 -4.83 -6.66 5.13
CA LYS A 239 -4.58 -5.45 5.93
C LYS A 239 -5.58 -4.36 5.63
N TYR A 240 -5.83 -4.08 4.34
CA TYR A 240 -6.81 -3.10 3.88
C TYR A 240 -8.22 -3.36 4.43
N LEU A 241 -8.63 -4.64 4.45
CA LEU A 241 -9.92 -5.07 4.98
C LEU A 241 -10.00 -4.98 6.51
N GLY A 242 -8.89 -4.72 7.20
CA GLY A 242 -8.83 -4.62 8.66
C GLY A 242 -8.82 -5.97 9.36
N LYS A 243 -8.29 -7.02 8.72
CA LYS A 243 -8.14 -8.33 9.36
C LYS A 243 -7.17 -8.24 10.52
N ASP A 244 -7.49 -8.95 11.60
CA ASP A 244 -6.64 -8.97 12.77
C ASP A 244 -5.29 -9.65 12.50
N LYS A 245 -4.36 -9.41 13.42
CA LYS A 245 -2.99 -9.92 13.32
C LYS A 245 -2.96 -11.46 13.27
N SER A 246 -3.80 -12.15 14.02
CA SER A 246 -3.83 -13.62 14.05
C SER A 246 -4.24 -14.19 12.69
N PHE A 247 -5.21 -13.58 12.02
CA PHE A 247 -5.62 -13.98 10.68
C PHE A 247 -4.49 -13.78 9.66
N ILE A 248 -3.84 -12.62 9.69
CA ILE A 248 -2.72 -12.29 8.80
C ILE A 248 -1.52 -13.22 9.05
N ASP A 249 -1.18 -13.49 10.31
CA ASP A 249 -0.08 -14.40 10.68
C ASP A 249 -0.39 -15.84 10.22
N GLY A 250 -1.65 -16.28 10.37
CA GLY A 250 -2.11 -17.55 9.82
C GLY A 250 -1.93 -17.62 8.30
N TRP A 251 -2.32 -16.57 7.56
CA TRP A 251 -2.09 -16.47 6.12
C TRP A 251 -0.61 -16.52 5.74
N LEU A 252 0.26 -15.82 6.46
CA LEU A 252 1.70 -15.76 6.19
C LEU A 252 2.39 -17.11 6.48
N SER A 253 1.97 -17.81 7.53
CA SER A 253 2.50 -19.12 7.90
C SER A 253 2.01 -20.26 7.00
N TRP A 254 0.87 -20.09 6.33
CA TRP A 254 0.24 -21.12 5.53
C TRP A 254 1.15 -21.58 4.38
N GLN A 255 1.43 -22.89 4.36
CA GLN A 255 2.20 -23.53 3.31
C GLN A 255 1.26 -24.06 2.23
N PRO A 256 1.38 -23.58 0.98
CA PRO A 256 0.50 -24.02 -0.09
C PRO A 256 0.73 -25.49 -0.42
N PRO A 257 -0.34 -26.30 -0.54
CA PRO A 257 -0.20 -27.68 -0.99
C PRO A 257 0.40 -27.73 -2.40
N ARG A 258 1.16 -28.80 -2.67
CA ARG A 258 1.80 -28.97 -3.98
C ARG A 258 0.78 -29.52 -4.99
N PHE A 259 0.51 -28.74 -6.03
CA PHE A 259 -0.32 -29.18 -7.13
C PHE A 259 0.32 -30.38 -7.87
N PRO A 260 -0.40 -31.51 -8.08
CA PRO A 260 0.21 -32.76 -8.53
C PRO A 260 0.46 -32.85 -10.05
N VAL A 261 0.03 -31.85 -10.84
CA VAL A 261 0.19 -31.86 -12.31
C VAL A 261 1.15 -30.76 -12.77
N SER A 262 2.11 -31.12 -13.62
CA SER A 262 3.04 -30.20 -14.28
C SER A 262 2.71 -30.07 -15.77
N GLY A 263 3.25 -29.02 -16.41
CA GLY A 263 3.12 -28.85 -17.87
C GLY A 263 3.76 -30.01 -18.66
N THR A 264 4.83 -30.61 -18.14
CA THR A 264 5.45 -31.79 -18.76
C THR A 264 4.52 -32.99 -18.75
N LEU A 265 3.82 -33.25 -17.63
CA LEU A 265 2.85 -34.35 -17.55
C LEU A 265 1.70 -34.18 -18.54
N ILE A 266 1.23 -32.94 -18.76
CA ILE A 266 0.20 -32.65 -19.77
C ILE A 266 0.71 -32.93 -21.19
N ILE A 267 1.97 -32.59 -21.47
CA ILE A 267 2.58 -32.88 -22.78
C ILE A 267 2.68 -34.40 -22.97
N ASP A 268 3.23 -35.11 -21.98
CA ASP A 268 3.53 -36.53 -22.08
C ASP A 268 2.27 -37.39 -22.18
N GLN A 269 1.22 -37.06 -21.41
CA GLN A 269 -0.01 -37.86 -21.38
C GLN A 269 -1.05 -37.42 -22.40
N TRP A 270 -1.19 -36.12 -22.64
CA TRP A 270 -2.29 -35.58 -23.46
C TRP A 270 -1.83 -35.02 -24.82
N GLY A 271 -0.52 -34.91 -25.07
CA GLY A 271 0.01 -34.36 -26.32
C GLY A 271 -0.35 -32.88 -26.54
N ILE A 272 -0.73 -32.16 -25.48
CA ILE A 272 -1.12 -30.75 -25.57
C ILE A 272 0.12 -29.88 -25.50
N HIS A 273 0.32 -29.08 -26.55
CA HIS A 273 1.49 -28.20 -26.68
C HIS A 273 1.11 -26.71 -26.66
N ASN A 274 2.13 -25.87 -26.53
CA ASN A 274 2.07 -24.43 -26.78
C ASN A 274 1.08 -23.67 -25.86
N LYS A 275 0.31 -22.74 -26.44
CA LYS A 275 -0.53 -21.76 -25.72
C LYS A 275 -1.64 -22.39 -24.89
N LEU A 276 -2.01 -23.65 -25.15
CA LEU A 276 -3.06 -24.37 -24.43
C LEU A 276 -2.62 -24.92 -23.07
N ILE A 277 -1.31 -25.09 -22.82
CA ILE A 277 -0.81 -25.65 -21.55
C ILE A 277 -1.29 -24.83 -20.36
N ARG A 278 -1.23 -23.49 -20.44
CA ARG A 278 -1.62 -22.62 -19.33
C ARG A 278 -3.13 -22.68 -19.04
N PRO A 279 -4.04 -22.48 -20.02
CA PRO A 279 -5.47 -22.67 -19.81
C PRO A 279 -5.84 -24.04 -19.24
N VAL A 280 -5.22 -25.11 -19.75
CA VAL A 280 -5.47 -26.48 -19.26
C VAL A 280 -4.99 -26.63 -17.81
N LEU A 281 -3.76 -26.19 -17.50
CA LEU A 281 -3.26 -26.19 -16.12
C LEU A 281 -4.16 -25.41 -15.17
N PHE A 282 -4.70 -24.27 -15.63
CA PHE A 282 -5.63 -23.47 -14.84
C PHE A 282 -6.89 -24.26 -14.48
N LYS A 283 -7.53 -24.88 -15.48
CA LYS A 283 -8.74 -25.68 -15.26
C LYS A 283 -8.51 -26.91 -14.38
N LEU A 284 -7.37 -27.58 -14.55
CA LEU A 284 -6.99 -28.69 -13.66
C LEU A 284 -6.75 -28.21 -12.21
N ARG A 285 -6.16 -27.02 -12.02
CA ARG A 285 -6.02 -26.43 -10.68
C ARG A 285 -7.35 -26.04 -10.07
N GLU A 286 -8.28 -25.54 -10.87
CA GLU A 286 -9.65 -25.20 -10.43
C GLU A 286 -10.35 -26.43 -9.84
N GLN A 287 -10.40 -27.53 -10.61
CA GLN A 287 -10.96 -28.81 -10.14
C GLN A 287 -10.24 -29.34 -8.90
N TRP A 288 -8.91 -29.25 -8.86
CA TRP A 288 -8.13 -29.68 -7.69
C TRP A 288 -8.46 -28.84 -6.45
N CYS A 289 -8.60 -27.52 -6.58
CA CYS A 289 -9.01 -26.66 -5.46
C CYS A 289 -10.43 -26.97 -4.99
N GLU A 290 -11.36 -27.29 -5.90
CA GLU A 290 -12.73 -27.69 -5.58
C GLU A 290 -12.81 -29.02 -4.84
N SER A 291 -11.83 -29.90 -5.05
CA SER A 291 -11.71 -31.17 -4.32
C SER A 291 -11.11 -31.06 -2.91
N ASP A 292 -10.97 -29.84 -2.36
CA ASP A 292 -10.18 -29.56 -1.15
C ASP A 292 -8.74 -30.13 -1.27
N TYR A 293 -8.14 -29.99 -2.46
CA TYR A 293 -6.75 -30.38 -2.75
C TYR A 293 -6.48 -31.90 -2.72
N LYS A 294 -7.51 -32.74 -2.82
CA LYS A 294 -7.40 -34.20 -2.65
C LYS A 294 -7.11 -34.97 -3.95
N LEU A 295 -7.54 -34.46 -5.10
CA LEU A 295 -7.37 -35.17 -6.37
C LEU A 295 -5.89 -35.38 -6.71
N SER A 296 -5.54 -36.61 -7.06
CA SER A 296 -4.22 -37.01 -7.51
C SER A 296 -4.00 -36.68 -8.99
N SER A 297 -2.75 -36.83 -9.46
CA SER A 297 -2.42 -36.64 -10.88
C SER A 297 -3.18 -37.59 -11.80
N GLY A 298 -3.39 -38.86 -11.38
CA GLY A 298 -4.10 -39.86 -12.18
C GLY A 298 -5.60 -39.57 -12.31
N GLU A 299 -6.22 -39.06 -11.25
CA GLU A 299 -7.64 -38.68 -11.26
C GLU A 299 -7.87 -37.39 -12.07
N LEU A 300 -6.92 -36.46 -12.05
CA LEU A 300 -6.98 -35.24 -12.86
C LEU A 300 -6.72 -35.50 -14.35
N LEU A 301 -5.80 -36.41 -14.69
CA LEU A 301 -5.32 -36.62 -16.06
C LEU A 301 -6.07 -37.73 -16.84
N THR A 302 -7.38 -37.89 -16.62
CA THR A 302 -8.20 -38.86 -17.37
C THR A 302 -8.58 -38.34 -18.78
N GLU A 303 -8.74 -39.24 -19.75
CA GLU A 303 -9.17 -38.85 -21.12
C GLU A 303 -10.57 -38.20 -21.13
N SER A 304 -11.47 -38.62 -20.23
CA SER A 304 -12.77 -37.96 -20.08
C SER A 304 -12.62 -36.51 -19.62
N ASN A 305 -11.74 -36.24 -18.66
CA ASN A 305 -11.51 -34.90 -18.16
C ASN A 305 -10.78 -34.01 -19.19
N LYS A 306 -9.85 -34.59 -19.95
CA LYS A 306 -9.20 -33.91 -21.08
C LYS A 306 -10.23 -33.40 -22.08
N GLN A 307 -11.16 -34.25 -22.51
CA GLN A 307 -12.20 -33.88 -23.47
C GLN A 307 -13.09 -32.76 -22.90
N PHE A 308 -13.53 -32.89 -21.64
CA PHE A 308 -14.30 -31.87 -20.94
C PHE A 308 -13.59 -30.50 -20.92
N ILE A 309 -12.31 -30.46 -20.56
CA ILE A 309 -11.54 -29.22 -20.50
C ILE A 309 -11.36 -28.60 -21.89
N LEU A 310 -11.04 -29.41 -22.91
CA LEU A 310 -10.85 -28.91 -24.27
C LEU A 310 -12.15 -28.39 -24.88
N ASP A 311 -13.27 -29.07 -24.65
CA ASP A 311 -14.59 -28.60 -25.11
C ASP A 311 -14.97 -27.29 -24.43
N HIS A 312 -14.72 -27.18 -23.12
CA HIS A 312 -14.94 -25.95 -22.38
C HIS A 312 -14.06 -24.78 -22.90
N LEU A 313 -12.80 -25.05 -23.22
CA LEU A 313 -11.86 -24.05 -23.76
C LEU A 313 -12.13 -23.68 -25.23
N ASN A 314 -12.84 -24.52 -25.99
CA ASN A 314 -13.25 -24.21 -27.36
C ASN A 314 -14.56 -23.42 -27.42
N ASN A 315 -15.48 -23.69 -26.48
CA ASN A 315 -16.79 -23.03 -26.42
C ASN A 315 -16.74 -21.63 -25.79
N HIS A 316 -15.75 -21.37 -24.94
CA HIS A 316 -15.44 -20.04 -24.45
C HIS A 316 -14.19 -19.55 -25.18
N SER A 317 -14.23 -18.39 -25.84
CA SER A 317 -13.01 -17.78 -26.37
C SER A 317 -11.95 -17.74 -25.25
N VAL A 318 -10.67 -17.88 -25.62
CA VAL A 318 -9.49 -18.03 -24.72
C VAL A 318 -9.31 -16.87 -23.70
N ASP A 319 -10.29 -15.97 -23.61
CA ASP A 319 -10.42 -14.85 -22.67
C ASP A 319 -10.88 -15.26 -21.26
N CYS A 320 -11.26 -16.52 -21.02
CA CYS A 320 -11.66 -17.01 -19.68
C CYS A 320 -10.49 -17.45 -18.77
N ILE A 321 -9.25 -17.04 -19.07
CA ILE A 321 -8.19 -17.02 -18.07
C ILE A 321 -8.56 -15.88 -17.12
N PRO A 322 -8.67 -16.07 -15.79
CA PRO A 322 -9.01 -14.98 -14.88
C PRO A 322 -8.11 -13.81 -15.24
N GLU A 323 -8.73 -12.66 -15.45
CA GLU A 323 -8.09 -11.43 -15.89
C GLU A 323 -6.68 -11.46 -15.33
N ARG A 324 -5.69 -11.54 -16.24
CA ARG A 324 -4.36 -11.15 -15.86
C ARG A 324 -4.60 -9.84 -15.10
N PHE A 325 -4.13 -9.72 -13.86
CA PHE A 325 -3.82 -8.40 -13.36
C PHE A 325 -2.71 -7.90 -14.29
N ILE A 326 -3.10 -7.41 -15.48
CA ILE A 326 -2.21 -7.03 -16.59
C ILE A 326 -1.57 -5.75 -16.11
N ILE A 327 -0.53 -5.90 -15.30
CA ILE A 327 0.64 -5.07 -15.54
C ILE A 327 1.33 -5.83 -16.64
N GLN A 328 1.16 -5.37 -17.90
CA GLN A 328 2.10 -5.75 -18.94
C GLN A 328 3.47 -5.46 -18.34
N ALA A 329 4.22 -6.51 -18.00
CA ALA A 329 5.51 -6.37 -17.36
C ALA A 329 6.29 -5.33 -18.15
N LYS A 330 6.71 -4.25 -17.49
CA LYS A 330 7.60 -3.25 -18.09
C LYS A 330 8.68 -4.05 -18.82
N LYS A 331 8.69 -4.04 -20.17
CA LYS A 331 9.86 -4.51 -20.91
C LYS A 331 11.05 -3.83 -20.25
N SER A 332 12.02 -4.61 -19.79
CA SER A 332 13.24 -4.11 -19.16
C SER A 332 13.70 -2.87 -19.93
N ARG A 333 13.52 -1.70 -19.34
CA ARG A 333 14.02 -0.45 -19.89
C ARG A 333 15.50 -0.47 -19.58
N ARG A 334 16.28 -0.99 -20.53
CA ARG A 334 17.72 -0.76 -20.58
C ARG A 334 17.97 0.72 -20.86
#